data_AF-A0A9D5LYS4-F1
#
_entry.id   AF-A0A9D5LYS4-F1
#
_cell.length_a   1.000
_cell.length_b   1.000
_cell.length_c   1.000
_cell.angle_alpha   90.00
_cell.angle_beta   90.00
_cell.angle_gamma   90.00
#
_symmetry.space_group_name_H-M   'P 1'
#
loop_
_entity.id
_entity.type
_entity.pdbx_description
1 polymer ?
#
loop_
_entity_poly.entity_id
_entity_poly.type
_entity_poly.pdbx_seq_one_letter_code
_entity_poly.pdbx_strand_id
1 'polypeptide(L)'
;MKRIFTFYKKRNHSSKISYKSGKSKIFSAAIGFAMLFGFSMSSNAQTTLVIPSTNEGSAFIGPYGNAARQLQLIIDDTLLTTLVGKNLTSISFRLPASTADAWPPTALTMNSFNVYLSDSVEPANRQLDFAANVVGTQTQVRSGSLAIPAGALTVGSNPNDFSFKITFNTPWQYNGGNLLIEMRHSGTGISSRSVQAASTSSAGYGTLYSALWQSTGNVLQGNFCMVEITADGQLATSSVKIGSNPVIYPNPVNDVLNIKSEKEYINYSIYNTAGQLVASEKISGKSSMNVSRLPIGNYLLKLTDKNGNIEVSQFIKK
;
A
#
# COMPACT_ATOMS: atom_id res chain seq x y z
N MET A 1 57.22 73.73 -9.77
CA MET A 1 55.75 73.81 -9.62
C MET A 1 55.17 72.41 -9.56
N LYS A 2 54.65 72.01 -8.40
CA LYS A 2 53.93 70.76 -8.10
C LYS A 2 52.44 71.11 -7.91
N ARG A 3 51.51 70.34 -8.48
CA ARG A 3 50.09 70.24 -8.09
C ARG A 3 49.65 68.79 -8.30
N ILE A 4 49.61 67.98 -7.24
CA ILE A 4 48.45 67.65 -6.39
C ILE A 4 47.36 66.92 -7.18
N PHE A 5 47.38 65.58 -7.09
CA PHE A 5 46.23 64.70 -7.33
C PHE A 5 45.70 64.25 -5.97
N THR A 6 44.40 64.45 -5.77
CA THR A 6 43.68 64.20 -4.52
C THR A 6 43.26 62.73 -4.40
N PHE A 7 43.24 62.27 -3.15
CA PHE A 7 43.05 60.92 -2.64
C PHE A 7 41.70 60.25 -2.95
N TYR A 8 41.71 58.92 -3.10
CA TYR A 8 40.67 58.07 -2.51
C TYR A 8 41.29 56.78 -1.92
N LYS A 9 41.50 56.78 -0.60
CA LYS A 9 41.97 55.61 0.17
C LYS A 9 40.75 54.95 0.81
N LYS A 10 40.39 53.74 0.35
CA LYS A 10 39.40 52.86 1.02
C LYS A 10 39.90 52.56 2.44
N ARG A 11 39.19 53.05 3.46
CA ARG A 11 39.37 52.65 4.86
C ARG A 11 38.53 51.40 5.12
N ASN A 12 39.19 50.33 5.53
CA ASN A 12 38.56 49.23 6.25
C ASN A 12 38.14 49.73 7.63
N HIS A 13 36.83 49.79 7.89
CA HIS A 13 36.29 49.92 9.23
C HIS A 13 35.63 48.60 9.60
N SER A 14 36.29 47.85 10.48
CA SER A 14 35.67 46.77 11.25
C SER A 14 34.82 47.42 12.34
N SER A 15 33.50 47.28 12.25
CA SER A 15 32.58 47.57 13.35
C SER A 15 32.02 46.25 13.87
N LYS A 16 32.46 45.91 15.09
CA LYS A 16 31.90 44.82 15.90
C LYS A 16 30.42 45.10 16.16
N ILE A 17 29.52 44.23 15.69
CA ILE A 17 28.14 44.20 16.13
C ILE A 17 28.02 43.11 17.20
N SER A 18 27.90 43.55 18.44
CA SER A 18 27.64 42.75 19.63
C SER A 18 26.17 42.34 19.64
N TYR A 19 25.89 41.03 19.64
CA TYR A 19 24.56 40.49 19.88
C TYR A 19 24.24 40.59 21.38
N LYS A 20 23.46 41.60 21.77
CA LYS A 20 22.77 41.61 23.06
C LYS A 20 21.59 40.64 22.99
N SER A 21 21.69 39.54 23.75
CA SER A 21 20.59 38.63 24.09
C SER A 21 19.51 39.38 24.88
N GLY A 22 18.47 39.84 24.17
CA GLY A 22 17.20 40.28 24.77
C GLY A 22 16.25 39.10 24.86
N LYS A 23 15.94 38.64 26.08
CA LYS A 23 14.89 37.66 26.35
C LYS A 23 13.53 38.25 25.95
N SER A 24 12.85 37.68 24.94
CA SER A 24 11.40 37.83 24.79
C SER A 24 10.72 36.48 25.08
N LYS A 25 10.15 36.40 26.29
CA LYS A 25 9.26 35.33 26.72
C LYS A 25 7.89 35.54 26.10
N ILE A 26 7.65 35.11 24.86
CA ILE A 26 6.29 34.92 24.32
C ILE A 26 6.32 33.80 23.27
N PHE A 27 6.56 32.55 23.65
CA PHE A 27 6.29 31.37 22.81
C PHE A 27 6.14 30.13 23.70
N SER A 28 5.06 30.10 24.47
CA SER A 28 4.67 28.93 25.27
C SER A 28 3.16 28.97 25.51
N ALA A 29 2.41 28.84 24.42
CA ALA A 29 0.95 28.61 24.46
C ALA A 29 0.39 27.96 23.19
N ALA A 30 1.16 27.86 22.09
CA ALA A 30 0.66 27.31 20.81
C ALA A 30 1.05 25.85 20.53
N ILE A 31 1.90 25.22 21.36
CA ILE A 31 2.30 23.81 21.17
C ILE A 31 1.40 22.83 21.97
N GLY A 32 0.61 23.34 22.92
CA GLY A 32 -0.24 22.53 23.80
C GLY A 32 -1.60 22.12 23.23
N PHE A 33 -2.03 22.65 22.09
CA PHE A 33 -3.40 22.43 21.56
C PHE A 33 -3.46 21.56 20.30
N ALA A 34 -2.32 21.11 19.76
CA ALA A 34 -2.27 20.24 18.58
C ALA A 34 -2.21 18.72 18.92
N MET A 35 -2.11 18.34 20.20
CA MET A 35 -2.10 16.92 20.63
C MET A 35 -3.49 16.39 21.07
N LEU A 36 -4.58 17.10 20.75
CA LEU A 36 -5.95 16.69 21.11
C LEU A 36 -6.82 16.28 19.92
N PHE A 37 -6.28 16.37 18.70
CA PHE A 37 -6.81 15.62 17.56
C PHE A 37 -5.80 14.54 17.23
N GLY A 38 -6.11 13.32 17.67
CA GLY A 38 -5.44 12.12 17.18
C GLY A 38 -5.68 12.00 15.68
N PHE A 39 -4.83 12.62 14.88
CA PHE A 39 -4.50 12.09 13.57
C PHE A 39 -3.66 10.84 13.84
N SER A 40 -4.34 9.74 14.12
CA SER A 40 -3.77 8.42 13.91
C SER A 40 -3.54 8.30 12.40
N MET A 41 -2.34 8.67 11.95
CA MET A 41 -1.82 8.13 10.70
C MET A 41 -1.71 6.62 10.90
N SER A 42 -2.74 5.90 10.48
CA SER A 42 -2.64 4.46 10.29
C SER A 42 -1.69 4.25 9.11
N SER A 43 -0.38 4.08 9.36
CA SER A 43 0.48 3.51 8.33
C SER A 43 0.07 2.05 8.20
N ASN A 44 -0.70 1.73 7.16
CA ASN A 44 -1.00 0.35 6.83
C ASN A 44 0.32 -0.41 6.66
N ALA A 45 0.43 -1.60 7.25
CA ALA A 45 1.56 -2.47 6.98
C ALA A 45 1.48 -2.92 5.51
N GLN A 46 2.25 -2.26 4.65
CA GLN A 46 2.39 -2.59 3.24
C GLN A 46 3.11 -3.94 3.13
N THR A 47 2.53 -4.86 2.37
CA THR A 47 3.12 -6.17 2.06
C THR A 47 3.55 -6.16 0.61
N THR A 48 4.77 -6.57 0.33
CA THR A 48 5.25 -6.83 -1.03
C THR A 48 5.51 -8.32 -1.21
N LEU A 49 5.17 -8.83 -2.38
CA LEU A 49 5.39 -10.22 -2.76
C LEU A 49 5.93 -10.26 -4.19
N VAL A 50 7.06 -10.92 -4.38
CA VAL A 50 7.68 -11.08 -5.70
C VAL A 50 7.42 -12.49 -6.24
N ILE A 51 6.96 -12.57 -7.49
CA ILE A 51 6.56 -13.81 -8.14
C ILE A 51 7.18 -13.89 -9.55
N PRO A 52 7.80 -15.03 -9.92
CA PRO A 52 8.23 -16.10 -9.01
C PRO A 52 9.25 -15.58 -7.99
N SER A 53 9.47 -16.32 -6.90
CA SER A 53 10.47 -15.95 -5.89
C SER A 53 11.90 -16.29 -6.30
N THR A 54 12.07 -17.16 -7.30
CA THR A 54 13.38 -17.53 -7.85
C THR A 54 13.94 -16.39 -8.70
N ASN A 55 15.19 -16.02 -8.43
CA ASN A 55 15.87 -14.94 -9.15
C ASN A 55 16.36 -15.41 -10.53
N GLU A 56 15.42 -15.75 -11.41
CA GLU A 56 15.73 -16.25 -12.74
C GLU A 56 16.15 -15.12 -13.70
N GLY A 57 17.14 -15.40 -14.54
CA GLY A 57 17.83 -14.42 -15.37
C GLY A 57 17.31 -14.26 -16.79
N SER A 58 16.10 -14.73 -17.13
CA SER A 58 15.53 -14.51 -18.47
C SER A 58 14.94 -13.10 -18.60
N ALA A 59 14.52 -12.75 -19.80
CA ALA A 59 13.98 -11.45 -20.12
C ALA A 59 12.74 -11.57 -21.02
N PHE A 60 11.82 -10.62 -20.87
CA PHE A 60 10.65 -10.52 -21.73
C PHE A 60 10.19 -9.09 -21.90
N ILE A 61 9.82 -8.68 -23.11
CA ILE A 61 9.30 -7.33 -23.38
C ILE A 61 8.08 -7.03 -22.50
N GLY A 62 7.23 -8.04 -22.30
CA GLY A 62 6.10 -7.99 -21.37
C GLY A 62 5.32 -6.68 -21.42
N PRO A 63 5.33 -5.88 -20.33
CA PRO A 63 4.53 -4.65 -20.17
C PRO A 63 5.07 -3.42 -20.92
N TYR A 64 6.28 -3.45 -21.48
CA TYR A 64 6.92 -2.29 -22.09
C TYR A 64 7.23 -2.51 -23.58
N GLY A 65 6.23 -3.02 -24.32
CA GLY A 65 6.27 -3.11 -25.78
C GLY A 65 6.10 -1.75 -26.47
N ASN A 66 6.80 -1.54 -27.58
CA ASN A 66 6.67 -0.33 -28.40
C ASN A 66 5.26 -0.14 -29.00
N ALA A 67 4.59 -1.23 -29.34
CA ALA A 67 3.24 -1.27 -29.90
C ALA A 67 2.20 -1.71 -28.88
N ALA A 68 0.92 -1.62 -29.26
CA ALA A 68 -0.18 -2.11 -28.45
C ALA A 68 -0.04 -3.60 -28.14
N ARG A 69 -0.40 -3.98 -26.91
CA ARG A 69 -0.25 -5.35 -26.43
C ARG A 69 -1.25 -5.68 -25.33
N GLN A 70 -1.63 -6.95 -25.31
CA GLN A 70 -2.33 -7.61 -24.21
C GLN A 70 -1.44 -8.72 -23.65
N LEU A 71 -1.39 -8.84 -22.33
CA LEU A 71 -0.58 -9.82 -21.59
C LEU A 71 -1.38 -10.30 -20.39
N GLN A 72 -1.41 -11.62 -20.15
CA GLN A 72 -1.89 -12.21 -18.91
C GLN A 72 -0.75 -12.91 -18.18
N LEU A 73 -0.72 -12.71 -16.87
CA LEU A 73 0.05 -13.47 -15.90
C LEU A 73 -0.97 -14.27 -15.07
N ILE A 74 -0.82 -15.58 -15.04
CA ILE A 74 -1.64 -16.50 -14.24
C ILE A 74 -0.76 -17.06 -13.14
N ILE A 75 -1.21 -16.98 -11.90
CA ILE A 75 -0.43 -17.30 -10.70
C ILE A 75 -1.24 -18.24 -9.83
N ASP A 76 -0.64 -19.37 -9.47
CA ASP A 76 -1.20 -20.34 -8.55
C ASP A 76 -1.32 -19.77 -7.12
N ASP A 77 -2.38 -20.13 -6.43
CA ASP A 77 -2.72 -19.57 -5.11
C ASP A 77 -1.71 -19.92 -4.01
N THR A 78 -0.96 -21.01 -4.17
CA THR A 78 0.07 -21.44 -3.21
C THR A 78 1.20 -20.41 -3.09
N LEU A 79 1.42 -19.61 -4.13
CA LEU A 79 2.40 -18.52 -4.13
C LEU A 79 1.87 -17.25 -3.45
N LEU A 80 0.55 -17.13 -3.25
CA LEU A 80 -0.14 -15.89 -2.91
C LEU A 80 -0.66 -15.84 -1.47
N THR A 81 -0.35 -16.85 -0.66
CA THR A 81 -0.88 -17.03 0.70
C THR A 81 -0.70 -15.80 1.62
N THR A 82 0.38 -15.03 1.45
CA THR A 82 0.66 -13.82 2.24
C THR A 82 -0.20 -12.62 1.87
N LEU A 83 -0.92 -12.67 0.74
CA LEU A 83 -1.78 -11.60 0.23
C LEU A 83 -3.26 -11.82 0.57
N VAL A 84 -3.65 -12.99 1.06
CA VAL A 84 -5.06 -13.32 1.34
C VAL A 84 -5.67 -12.32 2.33
N GLY A 85 -6.84 -11.78 1.98
CA GLY A 85 -7.57 -10.76 2.72
C GLY A 85 -7.03 -9.34 2.57
N LYS A 86 -5.94 -9.13 1.81
CA LYS A 86 -5.34 -7.80 1.59
C LYS A 86 -5.85 -7.14 0.32
N ASN A 87 -5.72 -5.82 0.27
CA ASN A 87 -6.06 -5.05 -0.91
C ASN A 87 -4.81 -4.86 -1.77
N LEU A 88 -4.77 -5.49 -2.95
CA LEU A 88 -3.73 -5.27 -3.94
C LEU A 88 -3.83 -3.83 -4.45
N THR A 89 -2.71 -3.10 -4.46
CA THR A 89 -2.68 -1.65 -4.70
C THR A 89 -1.73 -1.25 -5.82
N SER A 90 -0.70 -2.04 -6.11
CA SER A 90 0.16 -1.83 -7.28
C SER A 90 0.87 -3.09 -7.70
N ILE A 91 1.37 -3.07 -8.95
CA ILE A 91 2.35 -4.03 -9.46
C ILE A 91 3.62 -3.30 -9.87
N SER A 92 4.74 -4.00 -9.89
CA SER A 92 6.02 -3.48 -10.39
C SER A 92 6.79 -4.55 -11.14
N PHE A 93 7.64 -4.09 -12.05
CA PHE A 93 8.56 -4.91 -12.83
C PHE A 93 9.96 -4.30 -12.73
N ARG A 94 10.97 -5.14 -12.83
CA ARG A 94 12.38 -4.72 -12.80
C ARG A 94 13.09 -5.04 -14.10
N LEU A 95 14.17 -4.33 -14.39
CA LEU A 95 15.04 -4.63 -15.52
C LEU A 95 15.84 -5.91 -15.27
N PRO A 96 16.14 -6.72 -16.31
CA PRO A 96 17.09 -7.83 -16.17
C PRO A 96 18.44 -7.34 -15.62
N ALA A 97 19.11 -8.16 -14.81
CA ALA A 97 20.40 -7.81 -14.20
C ALA A 97 21.48 -7.43 -15.22
N SER A 98 21.39 -7.92 -16.46
CA SER A 98 22.32 -7.59 -17.56
C SER A 98 22.07 -6.23 -18.22
N THR A 99 21.10 -5.45 -17.76
CA THR A 99 20.75 -4.17 -18.37
C THR A 99 21.76 -3.09 -17.98
N ALA A 100 22.36 -2.42 -18.97
CA ALA A 100 23.41 -1.42 -18.75
C ALA A 100 22.88 -0.07 -18.24
N ASP A 101 21.71 0.36 -18.72
CA ASP A 101 21.17 1.70 -18.47
C ASP A 101 19.77 1.64 -17.85
N ALA A 102 19.50 2.60 -16.97
CA ALA A 102 18.14 2.86 -16.46
C ALA A 102 17.19 3.22 -17.61
N TRP A 103 15.90 2.93 -17.44
CA TRP A 103 14.90 3.13 -18.50
C TRP A 103 13.63 3.79 -17.95
N PRO A 104 12.93 4.62 -18.75
CA PRO A 104 13.30 5.12 -20.07
C PRO A 104 14.38 6.21 -20.04
N PRO A 105 15.15 6.42 -21.12
CA PRO A 105 16.18 7.47 -21.18
C PRO A 105 15.60 8.89 -21.14
N THR A 106 14.33 9.05 -21.50
CA THR A 106 13.54 10.29 -21.38
C THR A 106 12.16 9.90 -20.90
N ALA A 107 11.49 10.78 -20.15
CA ALA A 107 10.13 10.53 -19.70
C ALA A 107 9.21 10.24 -20.90
N LEU A 108 8.34 9.25 -20.74
CA LEU A 108 7.35 8.87 -21.75
C LEU A 108 5.97 8.73 -21.14
N THR A 109 4.95 8.74 -21.98
CA THR A 109 3.57 8.46 -21.57
C THR A 109 2.98 7.40 -22.47
N MET A 110 2.50 6.31 -21.87
CA MET A 110 1.62 5.37 -22.56
C MET A 110 0.21 5.94 -22.50
N ASN A 111 -0.39 6.23 -23.66
CA ASN A 111 -1.71 6.87 -23.75
C ASN A 111 -2.82 6.04 -23.07
N SER A 112 -2.70 4.72 -23.10
CA SER A 112 -3.55 3.80 -22.34
C SER A 112 -2.72 2.69 -21.72
N PHE A 113 -2.92 2.45 -20.41
CA PHE A 113 -2.39 1.32 -19.67
C PHE A 113 -3.43 0.85 -18.66
N ASN A 114 -4.16 -0.19 -19.03
CA ASN A 114 -5.22 -0.78 -18.23
C ASN A 114 -4.71 -2.04 -17.53
N VAL A 115 -5.12 -2.24 -16.27
CA VAL A 115 -4.87 -3.47 -15.52
C VAL A 115 -6.20 -4.04 -15.07
N TYR A 116 -6.39 -5.33 -15.29
CA TYR A 116 -7.54 -6.09 -14.85
C TYR A 116 -7.09 -7.25 -13.95
N LEU A 117 -7.85 -7.50 -12.88
CA LEU A 117 -7.64 -8.61 -11.96
C LEU A 117 -8.87 -9.51 -11.92
N SER A 118 -8.66 -10.81 -11.78
CA SER A 118 -9.71 -11.81 -11.57
C SER A 118 -9.13 -13.06 -10.92
N ASP A 119 -10.01 -13.98 -10.53
CA ASP A 119 -9.58 -15.37 -10.38
C ASP A 119 -9.19 -15.93 -11.75
N SER A 120 -8.45 -17.03 -11.77
CA SER A 120 -8.00 -17.70 -12.99
C SER A 120 -8.19 -19.20 -12.96
N VAL A 121 -8.12 -19.78 -14.15
CA VAL A 121 -7.82 -21.21 -14.30
C VAL A 121 -6.46 -21.53 -13.68
N GLU A 122 -6.24 -22.80 -13.36
CA GLU A 122 -4.91 -23.32 -13.00
C GLU A 122 -3.84 -22.94 -14.05
N PRO A 123 -2.61 -22.57 -13.68
CA PRO A 123 -1.54 -22.29 -14.64
C PRO A 123 -1.31 -23.42 -15.66
N ALA A 124 -1.52 -24.68 -15.25
CA ALA A 124 -1.44 -25.85 -16.12
C ALA A 124 -2.57 -25.91 -17.17
N ASN A 125 -3.71 -25.31 -16.88
CA ASN A 125 -4.90 -25.29 -17.73
C ASN A 125 -5.00 -24.03 -18.59
N ARG A 126 -3.96 -23.18 -18.61
CA ARG A 126 -3.91 -21.95 -19.41
C ARG A 126 -4.20 -22.23 -20.88
N GLN A 127 -5.19 -21.53 -21.42
CA GLN A 127 -5.53 -21.49 -22.84
C GLN A 127 -4.80 -20.36 -23.57
N LEU A 128 -4.60 -20.50 -24.88
CA LEU A 128 -4.14 -19.42 -25.77
C LEU A 128 -5.33 -18.55 -26.23
N ASP A 129 -6.17 -18.18 -25.27
CA ASP A 129 -7.33 -17.32 -25.41
C ASP A 129 -7.45 -16.53 -24.10
N PHE A 130 -7.44 -15.21 -24.17
CA PHE A 130 -7.45 -14.36 -22.98
C PHE A 130 -8.73 -14.55 -22.15
N ALA A 131 -9.90 -14.64 -22.79
CA ALA A 131 -11.16 -14.74 -22.08
C ALA A 131 -11.32 -16.11 -21.41
N ALA A 132 -10.81 -17.17 -22.01
CA ALA A 132 -10.89 -18.53 -21.48
C ALA A 132 -10.10 -18.76 -20.18
N ASN A 133 -9.17 -17.86 -19.83
CA ASN A 133 -8.36 -17.96 -18.61
C ASN A 133 -8.98 -17.24 -17.40
N VAL A 134 -9.98 -16.40 -17.63
CA VAL A 134 -10.66 -15.61 -16.60
C VAL A 134 -11.69 -16.49 -15.88
N VAL A 135 -11.63 -16.50 -14.55
CA VAL A 135 -12.65 -17.11 -13.70
C VAL A 135 -13.36 -16.03 -12.89
N GLY A 136 -14.69 -16.10 -12.85
CA GLY A 136 -15.51 -15.12 -12.16
C GLY A 136 -15.47 -13.72 -12.79
N THR A 137 -15.56 -12.69 -11.95
CA THR A 137 -15.64 -11.30 -12.39
C THR A 137 -14.25 -10.71 -12.62
N GLN A 138 -13.97 -10.31 -13.86
CA GLN A 138 -12.78 -9.52 -14.18
C GLN A 138 -13.00 -8.03 -13.85
N THR A 139 -12.18 -7.51 -12.94
CA THR A 139 -12.28 -6.16 -12.41
C THR A 139 -11.19 -5.27 -12.98
N GLN A 140 -11.56 -4.15 -13.60
CA GLN A 140 -10.57 -3.14 -14.03
C GLN A 140 -10.09 -2.33 -12.83
N VAL A 141 -8.86 -2.57 -12.40
CA VAL A 141 -8.26 -1.89 -11.23
C VAL A 141 -7.44 -0.67 -11.62
N ARG A 142 -7.02 -0.59 -12.89
CA ARG A 142 -6.32 0.55 -13.46
C ARG A 142 -6.84 0.87 -14.87
N SER A 143 -6.94 2.16 -15.16
CA SER A 143 -7.28 2.71 -16.46
C SER A 143 -6.54 4.03 -16.72
N GLY A 144 -6.63 4.52 -17.96
CA GLY A 144 -6.06 5.81 -18.36
C GLY A 144 -4.59 5.74 -18.75
N SER A 145 -3.95 6.90 -18.83
CA SER A 145 -2.54 7.00 -19.24
C SER A 145 -1.59 6.57 -18.12
N LEU A 146 -0.40 6.10 -18.50
CA LEU A 146 0.71 5.80 -17.58
C LEU A 146 1.92 6.66 -17.98
N ALA A 147 2.21 7.67 -17.15
CA ALA A 147 3.44 8.45 -17.26
C ALA A 147 4.58 7.69 -16.58
N ILE A 148 5.69 7.52 -17.29
CA ILE A 148 6.90 6.85 -16.80
C ILE A 148 8.04 7.90 -16.85
N PRO A 149 8.52 8.39 -15.69
CA PRO A 149 9.64 9.33 -15.63
C PRO A 149 10.93 8.76 -16.25
N ALA A 150 11.84 9.64 -16.67
CA ALA A 150 13.17 9.20 -17.09
C ALA A 150 13.88 8.44 -15.95
N GLY A 151 14.49 7.30 -16.26
CA GLY A 151 15.20 6.45 -15.30
C GLY A 151 14.32 5.78 -14.24
N ALA A 152 12.99 5.72 -14.43
CA ALA A 152 12.06 5.15 -13.46
C ALA A 152 12.37 3.67 -13.14
N LEU A 153 12.82 2.90 -14.12
CA LEU A 153 13.36 1.56 -13.93
C LEU A 153 14.87 1.66 -13.76
N THR A 154 15.37 1.37 -12.56
CA THR A 154 16.78 1.55 -12.20
C THR A 154 17.63 0.34 -12.53
N VAL A 155 18.94 0.59 -12.63
CA VAL A 155 19.98 -0.44 -12.76
C VAL A 155 21.02 -0.26 -11.65
N GLY A 156 21.77 -1.31 -11.33
CA GLY A 156 22.92 -1.26 -10.42
C GLY A 156 22.83 -2.19 -9.21
N SER A 157 21.69 -2.86 -9.01
CA SER A 157 21.51 -3.91 -8.00
C SER A 157 21.55 -5.29 -8.67
N ASN A 158 21.84 -6.36 -7.91
CA ASN A 158 21.72 -7.74 -8.39
C ASN A 158 20.86 -8.57 -7.45
N PRO A 159 19.59 -8.85 -7.80
CA PRO A 159 18.88 -8.34 -8.98
C PRO A 159 18.55 -6.84 -8.91
N ASN A 160 18.19 -6.23 -10.04
CA ASN A 160 17.74 -4.83 -10.06
C ASN A 160 16.45 -4.62 -9.23
N ASP A 161 16.20 -3.38 -8.82
CA ASP A 161 15.08 -3.06 -7.95
C ASP A 161 13.75 -2.96 -8.69
N PHE A 162 12.65 -3.22 -7.98
CA PHE A 162 11.29 -2.92 -8.42
C PHE A 162 10.99 -1.42 -8.21
N SER A 163 11.68 -0.56 -8.96
CA SER A 163 11.79 0.87 -8.70
C SER A 163 10.62 1.71 -9.20
N PHE A 164 9.78 1.18 -10.10
CA PHE A 164 8.62 1.87 -10.63
C PHE A 164 7.31 1.14 -10.34
N LYS A 165 6.43 1.76 -9.56
CA LYS A 165 5.13 1.20 -9.18
C LYS A 165 4.05 1.62 -10.16
N ILE A 166 3.32 0.64 -10.69
CA ILE A 166 2.10 0.85 -11.46
C ILE A 166 0.92 0.78 -10.49
N THR A 167 0.54 1.94 -9.95
CA THR A 167 -0.53 2.05 -8.95
C THR A 167 -1.91 1.84 -9.57
N PHE A 168 -2.77 1.11 -8.86
CA PHE A 168 -4.16 0.92 -9.25
C PHE A 168 -4.99 2.17 -8.93
N ASN A 169 -6.00 2.46 -9.76
CA ASN A 169 -6.97 3.50 -9.44
C ASN A 169 -7.92 3.07 -8.32
N THR A 170 -8.17 1.77 -8.21
CA THR A 170 -9.01 1.18 -7.16
C THR A 170 -8.30 -0.04 -6.58
N PRO A 171 -8.06 -0.10 -5.26
CA PRO A 171 -7.52 -1.30 -4.62
C PRO A 171 -8.46 -2.50 -4.83
N TRP A 172 -7.90 -3.70 -4.92
CA TRP A 172 -8.68 -4.92 -5.15
C TRP A 172 -8.40 -5.95 -4.06
N GLN A 173 -9.44 -6.37 -3.36
CA GLN A 173 -9.32 -7.34 -2.27
C GLN A 173 -9.07 -8.74 -2.84
N TYR A 174 -7.92 -9.32 -2.52
CA TYR A 174 -7.61 -10.69 -2.89
C TYR A 174 -8.12 -11.65 -1.81
N ASN A 175 -9.07 -12.51 -2.17
CA ASN A 175 -9.74 -13.41 -1.23
C ASN A 175 -9.18 -14.85 -1.23
N GLY A 176 -8.09 -15.10 -1.97
CA GLY A 176 -7.56 -16.44 -2.23
C GLY A 176 -7.91 -16.93 -3.64
N GLY A 177 -7.47 -18.13 -4.00
CA GLY A 177 -7.62 -18.70 -5.34
C GLY A 177 -6.60 -18.17 -6.36
N ASN A 178 -6.52 -18.81 -7.52
CA ASN A 178 -5.49 -18.46 -8.52
C ASN A 178 -5.70 -17.04 -9.05
N LEU A 179 -4.66 -16.23 -9.14
CA LEU A 179 -4.75 -14.84 -9.58
C LEU A 179 -4.41 -14.67 -11.06
N LEU A 180 -5.30 -13.98 -11.77
CA LEU A 180 -5.04 -13.43 -13.09
C LEU A 180 -4.66 -11.95 -12.99
N ILE A 181 -3.54 -11.56 -13.58
CA ILE A 181 -3.19 -10.16 -13.83
C ILE A 181 -3.14 -9.95 -15.33
N GLU A 182 -4.06 -9.14 -15.85
CA GLU A 182 -4.09 -8.78 -17.26
C GLU A 182 -3.70 -7.32 -17.46
N MET A 183 -2.77 -7.08 -18.38
CA MET A 183 -2.36 -5.75 -18.80
C MET A 183 -2.72 -5.54 -20.26
N ARG A 184 -3.35 -4.41 -20.56
CA ARG A 184 -3.63 -3.93 -21.93
C ARG A 184 -3.04 -2.55 -22.09
N HIS A 185 -2.17 -2.33 -23.07
CA HIS A 185 -1.52 -1.04 -23.24
C HIS A 185 -1.44 -0.60 -24.70
N SER A 186 -1.35 0.71 -24.92
CA SER A 186 -1.22 1.33 -26.26
C SER A 186 0.19 1.21 -26.86
N GLY A 187 1.17 0.85 -26.05
CA GLY A 187 2.59 0.84 -26.40
C GLY A 187 3.33 2.02 -25.79
N THR A 188 4.66 1.90 -25.69
CA THR A 188 5.52 2.92 -25.05
C THR A 188 5.78 4.12 -25.95
N GLY A 189 5.51 4.02 -27.26
CA GLY A 189 5.84 5.07 -28.24
C GLY A 189 7.34 5.21 -28.53
N ILE A 190 8.18 4.37 -27.90
CA ILE A 190 9.63 4.29 -28.12
C ILE A 190 10.02 2.81 -28.31
N SER A 191 11.30 2.52 -28.51
CA SER A 191 11.79 1.14 -28.57
C SER A 191 11.39 0.32 -27.34
N SER A 192 10.99 -0.93 -27.59
CA SER A 192 10.58 -1.89 -26.56
C SER A 192 11.66 -2.07 -25.49
N ARG A 193 11.24 -2.39 -24.27
CA ARG A 193 12.13 -2.73 -23.16
C ARG A 193 11.72 -4.05 -22.53
N SER A 194 12.70 -4.93 -22.36
CA SER A 194 12.49 -6.17 -21.60
C SER A 194 12.59 -5.93 -20.10
N VAL A 195 11.75 -6.62 -19.35
CA VAL A 195 11.80 -6.79 -17.89
C VAL A 195 12.36 -8.18 -17.58
N GLN A 196 12.79 -8.38 -16.33
CA GLN A 196 13.19 -9.70 -15.86
C GLN A 196 12.00 -10.66 -15.90
N ALA A 197 12.25 -11.90 -16.33
CA ALA A 197 11.22 -12.90 -16.50
C ALA A 197 11.73 -14.31 -16.20
N ALA A 198 10.80 -15.20 -15.86
CA ALA A 198 11.00 -16.64 -15.92
C ALA A 198 10.71 -17.15 -17.34
N SER A 199 11.58 -18.02 -17.84
CA SER A 199 11.42 -18.65 -19.15
C SER A 199 10.30 -19.69 -19.16
N THR A 200 9.83 -20.08 -20.33
CA THR A 200 8.84 -21.18 -20.46
C THR A 200 9.38 -22.55 -20.03
N SER A 201 10.70 -22.69 -19.87
CA SER A 201 11.38 -23.89 -19.36
C SER A 201 11.70 -23.82 -17.86
N SER A 202 11.32 -22.74 -17.19
CA SER A 202 11.65 -22.51 -15.79
C SER A 202 10.87 -23.42 -14.86
N ALA A 203 11.45 -23.72 -13.70
CA ALA A 203 10.78 -24.50 -12.67
C ALA A 203 9.52 -23.76 -12.18
N GLY A 204 8.39 -24.45 -12.18
CA GLY A 204 7.09 -23.87 -11.84
C GLY A 204 6.37 -23.22 -13.03
N TYR A 205 7.02 -23.03 -14.18
CA TYR A 205 6.31 -22.56 -15.36
C TYR A 205 5.32 -23.64 -15.84
N GLY A 206 4.05 -23.26 -15.99
CA GLY A 206 2.96 -24.17 -16.35
C GLY A 206 2.40 -24.97 -15.18
N THR A 207 2.88 -24.75 -13.95
CA THR A 207 2.29 -25.36 -12.74
C THR A 207 2.00 -24.32 -11.67
N LEU A 208 2.97 -23.46 -11.33
CA LEU A 208 2.82 -22.40 -10.33
C LEU A 208 2.53 -21.04 -10.96
N TYR A 209 2.94 -20.86 -12.21
CA TYR A 209 2.68 -19.63 -12.94
C TYR A 209 2.75 -19.87 -14.45
N SER A 210 2.01 -19.09 -15.23
CA SER A 210 2.07 -19.14 -16.69
C SER A 210 1.70 -17.80 -17.30
N ALA A 211 2.06 -17.57 -18.56
CA ALA A 211 1.78 -16.30 -19.22
C ALA A 211 1.44 -16.48 -20.70
N LEU A 212 0.63 -15.55 -21.21
CA LEU A 212 0.31 -15.41 -22.62
C LEU A 212 0.30 -13.94 -23.02
N TRP A 213 0.57 -13.68 -24.29
CA TRP A 213 0.61 -12.32 -24.81
C TRP A 213 0.21 -12.28 -26.27
N GLN A 214 -0.15 -11.07 -26.72
CA GLN A 214 -0.45 -10.78 -28.12
C GLN A 214 -0.14 -9.31 -28.37
N SER A 215 0.51 -9.00 -29.49
CA SER A 215 0.57 -7.62 -30.02
C SER A 215 -0.23 -7.52 -31.30
N THR A 216 0.17 -8.29 -32.32
CA THR A 216 -0.59 -8.52 -33.55
C THR A 216 -0.65 -10.02 -33.82
N GLY A 217 -1.64 -10.48 -34.59
CA GLY A 217 -1.75 -11.90 -34.96
C GLY A 217 -2.28 -12.78 -33.82
N ASN A 218 -1.73 -13.98 -33.65
CA ASN A 218 -2.24 -14.98 -32.70
C ASN A 218 -1.84 -14.66 -31.25
N VAL A 219 -2.63 -15.17 -30.30
CA VAL A 219 -2.27 -15.23 -28.88
C VAL A 219 -1.20 -16.30 -28.70
N LEU A 220 -0.08 -15.94 -28.08
CA LEU A 220 1.08 -16.81 -27.91
C LEU A 220 1.41 -17.00 -26.44
N GLN A 221 2.06 -18.13 -26.13
CA GLN A 221 2.70 -18.32 -24.84
C GLN A 221 3.82 -17.27 -24.66
N GLY A 222 3.90 -16.69 -23.47
CA GLY A 222 4.92 -15.70 -23.11
C GLY A 222 5.80 -16.18 -21.97
N ASN A 223 7.00 -15.65 -21.86
CA ASN A 223 7.75 -15.74 -20.61
C ASN A 223 6.95 -15.04 -19.48
N PHE A 224 7.06 -15.54 -18.26
CA PHE A 224 6.36 -14.96 -17.12
C PHE A 224 7.16 -13.78 -16.59
N CYS A 225 6.68 -12.54 -16.80
CA CYS A 225 7.33 -11.36 -16.25
C CYS A 225 7.33 -11.43 -14.73
N MET A 226 8.52 -11.33 -14.13
CA MET A 226 8.63 -11.30 -12.69
C MET A 226 7.95 -10.04 -12.16
N VAL A 227 6.95 -10.24 -11.32
CA VAL A 227 6.06 -9.19 -10.83
C VAL A 227 6.20 -9.07 -9.32
N GLU A 228 6.39 -7.85 -8.85
CA GLU A 228 6.18 -7.52 -7.45
C GLU A 228 4.77 -6.97 -7.27
N ILE A 229 3.99 -7.63 -6.43
CA ILE A 229 2.65 -7.20 -6.04
C ILE A 229 2.78 -6.49 -4.70
N THR A 230 2.22 -5.28 -4.63
CA THR A 230 2.06 -4.56 -3.38
C THR A 230 0.62 -4.67 -2.91
N ALA A 231 0.42 -4.98 -1.64
CA ALA A 231 -0.88 -5.01 -1.01
C ALA A 231 -0.86 -4.31 0.34
N ASP A 232 -1.93 -3.59 0.64
CA ASP A 232 -2.16 -3.01 1.96
C ASP A 232 -3.04 -3.95 2.78
N GLY A 233 -2.73 -4.08 4.07
CA GLY A 233 -3.63 -4.74 5.01
C GLY A 233 -5.03 -4.15 4.93
N GLN A 234 -6.07 -4.96 5.18
CA GLN A 234 -7.44 -4.50 5.26
C GLN A 234 -7.51 -3.31 6.23
N LEU A 235 -7.74 -2.11 5.70
CA LEU A 235 -8.34 -1.05 6.50
C LEU A 235 -9.65 -1.65 6.99
N ALA A 236 -9.79 -1.83 8.30
CA ALA A 236 -11.12 -1.89 8.87
C ALA A 236 -11.78 -0.55 8.50
N THR A 237 -12.55 -0.52 7.40
CA THR A 237 -13.41 0.61 7.11
C THR A 237 -14.58 0.50 8.06
N SER A 238 -14.37 0.85 9.32
CA SER A 238 -15.46 1.32 10.14
C SER A 238 -15.92 2.61 9.49
N SER A 239 -16.98 2.55 8.68
CA SER A 239 -17.67 3.76 8.26
C SER A 239 -18.11 4.47 9.53
N VAL A 240 -17.38 5.48 9.97
CA VAL A 240 -17.79 6.33 11.08
C VAL A 240 -18.94 7.18 10.57
N LYS A 241 -20.16 6.66 10.70
CA LYS A 241 -21.34 7.52 10.69
C LYS A 241 -21.23 8.41 11.93
N ILE A 242 -20.95 9.70 11.72
CA ILE A 242 -21.01 10.71 12.77
C ILE A 242 -22.45 10.66 13.32
N GLY A 243 -22.61 10.13 14.54
CA GLY A 243 -23.90 10.02 15.23
C GLY A 243 -24.19 8.71 15.98
N SER A 244 -23.35 7.66 15.90
CA SER A 244 -23.69 6.33 16.48
C SER A 244 -22.55 5.68 17.29
N ASN A 245 -21.82 6.47 18.09
CA ASN A 245 -20.85 5.94 19.04
C ASN A 245 -21.53 5.57 20.37
N PRO A 246 -21.13 4.48 21.04
CA PRO A 246 -21.68 4.06 22.32
C PRO A 246 -21.33 5.09 23.40
N VAL A 247 -22.33 5.50 24.17
CA VAL A 247 -22.14 6.32 25.36
C VAL A 247 -21.98 5.41 26.56
N ILE A 248 -20.83 5.48 27.21
CA ILE A 248 -20.51 4.70 28.42
C ILE A 248 -20.68 5.53 29.68
N TYR A 249 -21.38 4.99 30.67
CA TYR A 249 -21.67 5.72 31.92
C TYR A 249 -21.93 4.80 33.12
N PRO A 250 -21.68 5.26 34.35
CA PRO A 250 -20.98 6.51 34.66
C PRO A 250 -19.51 6.41 34.25
N ASN A 251 -18.91 7.54 33.88
CA ASN A 251 -17.48 7.66 33.70
C ASN A 251 -17.05 8.97 34.38
N PRO A 252 -16.34 8.93 35.52
CA PRO A 252 -15.72 7.77 36.15
C PRO A 252 -16.71 6.76 36.79
N VAL A 253 -16.33 5.48 36.86
CA VAL A 253 -17.15 4.35 37.33
C VAL A 253 -16.61 3.73 38.63
N ASN A 254 -17.52 3.27 39.50
CA ASN A 254 -17.19 2.43 40.64
C ASN A 254 -17.34 0.95 40.26
N ASP A 255 -18.54 0.40 40.23
CA ASP A 255 -18.71 -1.05 40.12
C ASP A 255 -19.33 -1.55 38.83
N VAL A 256 -20.24 -0.75 38.24
CA VAL A 256 -21.01 -1.15 37.05
C VAL A 256 -20.92 -0.07 35.99
N LEU A 257 -20.42 -0.45 34.82
CA LEU A 257 -20.36 0.40 33.63
C LEU A 257 -21.51 0.03 32.69
N ASN A 258 -22.29 1.02 32.26
CA ASN A 258 -23.40 0.86 31.34
C ASN A 258 -23.03 1.37 29.94
N ILE A 259 -23.65 0.79 28.92
CA ILE A 259 -23.50 1.16 27.51
C ILE A 259 -24.87 1.58 26.97
N LYS A 260 -24.98 2.82 26.49
CA LYS A 260 -26.11 3.29 25.69
C LYS A 260 -25.68 3.38 24.23
N SER A 261 -26.29 2.56 23.39
CA SER A 261 -26.04 2.52 21.95
C SER A 261 -27.31 2.09 21.22
N GLU A 262 -27.45 2.50 19.95
CA GLU A 262 -28.45 1.96 19.03
C GLU A 262 -28.05 0.58 18.50
N LYS A 263 -26.79 0.19 18.71
CA LYS A 263 -26.22 -1.10 18.29
C LYS A 263 -26.26 -2.09 19.44
N GLU A 264 -26.49 -3.35 19.09
CA GLU A 264 -26.39 -4.48 20.00
C GLU A 264 -24.98 -5.09 19.95
N TYR A 265 -24.31 -5.16 21.09
CA TYR A 265 -22.99 -5.78 21.21
C TYR A 265 -23.11 -7.21 21.73
N ILE A 266 -22.26 -8.09 21.21
CA ILE A 266 -22.23 -9.49 21.62
C ILE A 266 -21.12 -9.76 22.62
N ASN A 267 -20.00 -9.02 22.55
CA ASN A 267 -18.83 -9.22 23.40
C ASN A 267 -18.21 -7.89 23.85
N TYR A 268 -17.52 -7.93 24.99
CA TYR A 268 -16.59 -6.87 25.39
C TYR A 268 -15.23 -7.43 25.83
N SER A 269 -14.21 -6.58 25.72
CA SER A 269 -12.88 -6.78 26.27
C SER A 269 -12.38 -5.47 26.90
N ILE A 270 -11.74 -5.55 28.06
CA ILE A 270 -11.18 -4.41 28.78
C ILE A 270 -9.67 -4.55 28.81
N TYR A 271 -8.97 -3.48 28.47
CA TYR A 271 -7.51 -3.39 28.46
C TYR A 271 -7.03 -2.31 29.41
N ASN A 272 -5.89 -2.55 30.08
CA ASN A 272 -5.21 -1.51 30.85
C ASN A 272 -4.37 -0.59 29.93
N THR A 273 -3.71 0.41 30.51
CA THR A 273 -2.86 1.36 29.78
C THR A 273 -1.62 0.72 29.14
N ALA A 274 -1.19 -0.46 29.60
CA ALA A 274 -0.12 -1.24 29.00
C ALA A 274 -0.61 -2.12 27.83
N GLY A 275 -1.90 -2.07 27.48
CA GLY A 275 -2.50 -2.88 26.42
C GLY A 275 -2.77 -4.33 26.83
N GLN A 276 -2.63 -4.69 28.11
CA GLN A 276 -2.92 -6.03 28.60
C GLN A 276 -4.42 -6.23 28.77
N LEU A 277 -4.93 -7.38 28.33
CA LEU A 277 -6.32 -7.78 28.53
C LEU A 277 -6.56 -8.10 30.02
N VAL A 278 -7.48 -7.37 30.65
CA VAL A 278 -7.79 -7.52 32.09
C VAL A 278 -9.18 -8.12 32.35
N ALA A 279 -10.10 -8.03 31.38
CA ALA A 279 -11.40 -8.70 31.45
C ALA A 279 -11.95 -8.91 30.03
N SER A 280 -12.71 -9.99 29.81
CA SER A 280 -13.47 -10.17 28.57
C SER A 280 -14.64 -11.12 28.79
N GLU A 281 -15.84 -10.72 28.38
CA GLU A 281 -17.04 -11.56 28.50
C GLU A 281 -18.00 -11.34 27.34
N LYS A 282 -18.94 -12.28 27.17
CA LYS A 282 -20.11 -12.11 26.30
C LYS A 282 -21.13 -11.20 27.00
N ILE A 283 -21.68 -10.24 26.28
CA ILE A 283 -22.65 -9.26 26.79
C ILE A 283 -23.98 -9.30 26.06
N SER A 284 -24.19 -10.27 25.15
CA SER A 284 -25.40 -10.38 24.33
C SER A 284 -26.69 -10.12 25.13
N GLY A 285 -27.49 -9.13 24.71
CA GLY A 285 -28.73 -8.72 25.38
C GLY A 285 -28.58 -7.94 26.70
N LYS A 286 -27.35 -7.60 27.12
CA LYS A 286 -27.06 -6.78 28.31
C LYS A 286 -26.46 -5.44 27.90
N SER A 287 -26.81 -4.39 28.64
CA SER A 287 -26.26 -3.03 28.46
C SER A 287 -25.37 -2.61 29.63
N SER A 288 -24.89 -3.56 30.44
CA SER A 288 -24.06 -3.30 31.60
C SER A 288 -23.03 -4.39 31.85
N MET A 289 -21.92 -4.02 32.49
CA MET A 289 -20.82 -4.91 32.86
C MET A 289 -20.29 -4.59 34.25
N ASN A 290 -19.84 -5.61 34.97
CA ASN A 290 -19.22 -5.45 36.28
C ASN A 290 -17.72 -5.16 36.12
N VAL A 291 -17.27 -4.04 36.68
CA VAL A 291 -15.88 -3.58 36.68
C VAL A 291 -15.32 -3.40 38.10
N SER A 292 -16.05 -3.85 39.12
CA SER A 292 -15.66 -3.71 40.54
C SER A 292 -14.30 -4.35 40.86
N ARG A 293 -13.92 -5.41 40.14
CA ARG A 293 -12.65 -6.13 40.31
C ARG A 293 -11.46 -5.44 39.67
N LEU A 294 -11.67 -4.38 38.89
CA LEU A 294 -10.59 -3.63 38.27
C LEU A 294 -9.97 -2.66 39.29
N PRO A 295 -8.63 -2.60 39.37
CA PRO A 295 -7.95 -1.55 40.13
C PRO A 295 -8.32 -0.14 39.65
N ILE A 296 -8.18 0.84 40.52
CA ILE A 296 -8.33 2.27 40.18
C ILE A 296 -7.37 2.62 39.03
N GLY A 297 -7.88 3.23 37.97
CA GLY A 297 -7.05 3.54 36.80
C GLY A 297 -7.84 3.80 35.52
N ASN A 298 -7.09 4.00 34.43
CA ASN A 298 -7.63 4.21 33.08
C ASN A 298 -7.69 2.90 32.30
N TYR A 299 -8.78 2.72 31.57
CA TYR A 299 -9.02 1.50 30.80
C TYR A 299 -9.59 1.81 29.41
N LEU A 300 -9.30 0.91 28.47
CA LEU A 300 -9.92 0.85 27.16
C LEU A 300 -10.94 -0.27 27.13
N LEU A 301 -12.20 0.08 26.87
CA LEU A 301 -13.28 -0.85 26.59
C LEU A 301 -13.38 -1.06 25.09
N LYS A 302 -13.21 -2.30 24.64
CA LYS A 302 -13.46 -2.76 23.28
C LYS A 302 -14.81 -3.49 23.25
N LEU A 303 -15.73 -3.03 22.42
CA LEU A 303 -17.03 -3.63 22.16
C LEU A 303 -17.03 -4.26 20.77
N THR A 304 -17.66 -5.43 20.63
CA THR A 304 -17.81 -6.11 19.34
C THR A 304 -19.28 -6.41 19.08
N ASP A 305 -19.80 -5.98 17.94
CA ASP A 305 -21.17 -6.25 17.51
C ASP A 305 -21.31 -7.61 16.80
N LYS A 306 -22.55 -8.00 16.50
CA LYS A 306 -22.87 -9.27 15.81
C LYS A 306 -22.27 -9.39 14.41
N ASN A 307 -21.93 -8.28 13.78
CA ASN A 307 -21.34 -8.21 12.44
C ASN A 307 -19.81 -8.18 12.49
N GLY A 308 -19.21 -8.26 13.68
CA GLY A 308 -17.76 -8.18 13.88
C GLY A 308 -17.20 -6.76 13.91
N ASN A 309 -18.04 -5.71 13.89
CA ASN A 309 -17.57 -4.34 14.01
C ASN A 309 -17.06 -4.07 15.43
N ILE A 310 -15.97 -3.33 15.51
CA ILE A 310 -15.29 -3.01 16.77
C ILE A 310 -15.44 -1.52 17.08
N GLU A 311 -15.81 -1.23 18.32
CA GLU A 311 -15.82 0.12 18.86
C GLU A 311 -15.01 0.18 20.15
N VAL A 312 -14.25 1.25 20.33
CA VAL A 312 -13.37 1.43 21.49
C VAL A 312 -13.77 2.69 22.23
N SER A 313 -13.88 2.60 23.55
CA SER A 313 -14.21 3.72 24.43
C SER A 313 -13.31 3.71 25.67
N GLN A 314 -12.91 4.88 26.16
CA GLN A 314 -12.08 5.00 27.35
C GLN A 314 -12.93 5.26 28.60
N PHE A 315 -12.59 4.63 29.73
CA PHE A 315 -13.23 4.95 31.01
C PHE A 315 -12.24 4.95 32.17
N ILE A 316 -12.62 5.65 33.25
CA ILE A 316 -11.83 5.81 34.46
C ILE A 316 -12.52 5.02 35.60
N LYS A 317 -11.81 4.07 36.21
CA LYS A 317 -12.23 3.37 37.43
C LYS A 317 -11.80 4.17 38.66
N LYS A 318 -12.73 4.42 39.57
CA LYS A 318 -12.49 5.03 40.90
C LYS A 318 -12.54 4.01 42.02
#